data_AF-A0A0L0B9T3-F1
#
_entry.id   AF-A0A0L0B9T3-F1
#
_cell.length_a   1.000
_cell.length_b   1.000
_cell.length_c   1.000
_cell.angle_alpha   90.00
_cell.angle_beta   90.00
_cell.angle_gamma   90.00
#
_symmetry.space_group_name_H-M   'P 1'
#
loop_
_entity.id
_entity.type
_entity.pdbx_description
1 polymer ?
#
loop_
_entity_poly.entity_id
_entity_poly.type
_entity_poly.pdbx_seq_one_letter_code
_entity_poly.pdbx_strand_id
1 'polypeptide(L)'
;MIQPKTKAYLNYLNKIGFGKRPTEHVVDIGYAGTIQKILTSLTDKRTIGHYFITTTKAIDGPTSGFIGHLLSNQEFGLGVPILDRSLFIESMLTAPHGQVVDITETSGTTEFTFGKKTVAQIKYFKLFEIIEGATTYAIRALQNKTTMTPDELNSYYGKFVSTPYIFPQSARELFEIDDSISGLGTLNPIDFFKA
;
A
#
# COMPACT_ATOMS: atom_id res chain seq x y z
N MET A 1 -17.78 -18.22 15.30
CA MET A 1 -16.65 -17.45 15.90
C MET A 1 -16.23 -16.18 15.13
N ILE A 2 -16.96 -15.74 14.09
CA ILE A 2 -16.64 -14.51 13.32
C ILE A 2 -17.15 -13.22 14.00
N GLN A 3 -18.25 -13.31 14.75
CA GLN A 3 -18.90 -12.15 15.38
C GLN A 3 -18.03 -11.41 16.41
N PRO A 4 -17.25 -12.07 17.30
CA PRO A 4 -16.39 -11.35 18.24
C PRO A 4 -15.31 -10.50 17.56
N LYS A 5 -14.69 -11.02 16.48
CA LYS A 5 -13.65 -10.30 15.72
C LYS A 5 -14.23 -9.11 14.95
N THR A 6 -15.40 -9.31 14.35
CA THR A 6 -16.15 -8.24 13.67
C THR A 6 -16.47 -7.11 14.65
N LYS A 7 -16.92 -7.44 15.86
CA LYS A 7 -17.20 -6.47 16.92
C LYS A 7 -15.95 -5.71 17.35
N ALA A 8 -14.83 -6.40 17.59
CA ALA A 8 -13.57 -5.76 17.95
C ALA A 8 -13.09 -4.77 16.87
N TYR A 9 -13.24 -5.14 15.59
CA TYR A 9 -12.91 -4.27 14.46
C TYR A 9 -13.82 -3.05 14.36
N LEU A 10 -15.14 -3.22 14.45
CA LEU A 10 -16.10 -2.09 14.46
C LEU A 10 -15.86 -1.15 15.66
N ASN A 11 -15.53 -1.70 16.82
CA ASN A 11 -15.17 -0.91 18.00
C ASN A 11 -13.89 -0.11 17.77
N TYR A 12 -12.86 -0.72 17.17
CA TYR A 12 -11.64 -0.01 16.77
C TYR A 12 -11.93 1.14 15.79
N LEU A 13 -12.71 0.87 14.73
CA LEU A 13 -13.11 1.89 13.75
C LEU A 13 -13.81 3.07 14.43
N ASN A 14 -14.76 2.81 15.32
CA ASN A 14 -15.45 3.86 16.07
C ASN A 14 -14.48 4.67 16.96
N LYS A 15 -13.53 4.00 17.65
CA LYS A 15 -12.51 4.66 18.49
C LYS A 15 -11.64 5.62 17.68
N ILE A 16 -11.22 5.25 16.47
CA ILE A 16 -10.45 6.14 15.58
C ILE A 16 -11.32 7.18 14.86
N GLY A 17 -12.63 7.20 15.13
CA GLY A 17 -13.56 8.17 14.57
C GLY A 17 -14.09 7.84 13.18
N PHE A 18 -13.85 6.63 12.68
CA PHE A 18 -14.39 6.18 11.41
C PHE A 18 -15.92 5.99 11.50
N GLY A 19 -16.63 6.46 10.49
CA GLY A 19 -18.09 6.40 10.38
C GLY A 19 -18.84 7.53 11.10
N LYS A 20 -18.10 8.50 11.65
CA LYS A 20 -18.67 9.72 12.25
C LYS A 20 -19.00 10.80 11.21
N ARG A 21 -18.52 10.65 9.96
CA ARG A 21 -18.83 11.56 8.84
C ARG A 21 -19.83 10.91 7.87
N PRO A 22 -20.56 11.73 7.08
CA PRO A 22 -21.39 11.22 5.99
C PRO A 22 -20.59 10.49 4.91
N THR A 23 -19.31 10.84 4.74
CA THR A 23 -18.38 10.21 3.80
C THR A 23 -17.02 10.10 4.46
N GLU A 24 -16.45 8.90 4.42
CA GLU A 24 -15.12 8.62 4.94
C GLU A 24 -14.10 8.57 3.80
N HIS A 25 -12.92 9.13 4.04
CA HIS A 25 -11.83 9.12 3.08
C HIS A 25 -10.77 8.13 3.53
N VAL A 26 -10.35 7.26 2.62
CA VAL A 26 -9.26 6.29 2.86
C VAL A 26 -8.15 6.52 1.86
N VAL A 27 -6.92 6.29 2.29
CA VAL A 27 -5.72 6.40 1.44
C VAL A 27 -5.07 5.02 1.41
N ASP A 28 -4.71 4.58 0.21
CA ASP A 28 -4.08 3.26 0.01
C ASP A 28 -3.16 3.33 -1.21
N ILE A 29 -2.08 2.55 -1.18
CA ILE A 29 -1.12 2.41 -2.27
C ILE A 29 -1.49 1.27 -3.22
N GLY A 30 -2.44 0.41 -2.84
CA GLY A 30 -3.04 -0.58 -3.73
C GLY A 30 -3.85 0.05 -4.86
N TYR A 31 -4.42 -0.78 -5.75
CA TYR A 31 -4.94 -0.29 -7.04
C TYR A 31 -6.40 -0.67 -7.34
N ALA A 32 -6.95 -1.68 -6.67
CA ALA A 32 -8.28 -2.23 -6.96
C ALA A 32 -9.35 -1.82 -5.92
N GLY A 33 -8.92 -1.17 -4.84
CA GLY A 33 -9.78 -0.73 -3.75
C GLY A 33 -10.53 -1.81 -2.99
N THR A 34 -10.00 -3.04 -2.97
CA THR A 34 -10.61 -4.19 -2.29
C THR A 34 -10.85 -3.91 -0.80
N ILE A 35 -9.85 -3.37 -0.10
CA ILE A 35 -9.95 -3.04 1.33
C ILE A 35 -11.03 -1.98 1.57
N GLN A 36 -11.07 -0.91 0.76
CA GLN A 36 -12.11 0.12 0.83
C GLN A 36 -13.52 -0.48 0.64
N LYS A 37 -13.70 -1.36 -0.35
CA LYS A 37 -15.00 -2.00 -0.62
C LYS A 37 -15.47 -2.84 0.57
N ILE A 38 -14.56 -3.60 1.17
CA ILE A 38 -14.85 -4.37 2.40
C ILE A 38 -15.22 -3.42 3.54
N LEU A 39 -14.45 -2.35 3.75
CA LEU A 39 -14.71 -1.37 4.81
C LEU A 39 -16.07 -0.67 4.64
N THR A 40 -16.43 -0.32 3.40
CA THR A 40 -17.75 0.23 3.03
C THR A 40 -18.86 -0.75 3.39
N SER A 41 -18.74 -2.00 2.93
CA SER A 41 -19.73 -3.05 3.19
C SER A 41 -19.87 -3.36 4.68
N LEU A 42 -18.78 -3.28 5.44
CA LEU A 42 -18.77 -3.61 6.86
C LEU A 42 -19.41 -2.53 7.72
N THR A 43 -19.30 -1.27 7.31
CA THR A 43 -19.71 -0.12 8.12
C THR A 43 -20.99 0.55 7.63
N ASP A 44 -21.45 0.20 6.41
CA ASP A 44 -22.53 0.87 5.71
C ASP A 44 -22.30 2.40 5.60
N LYS A 45 -21.03 2.80 5.50
CA LYS A 45 -20.62 4.19 5.33
C LYS A 45 -20.10 4.38 3.92
N ARG A 46 -20.52 5.49 3.30
CA ARG A 46 -19.95 5.89 2.02
C ARG A 46 -18.46 6.15 2.18
N THR A 47 -17.65 5.60 1.29
CA THR A 47 -16.20 5.83 1.29
C THR A 47 -15.70 6.43 -0.02
N ILE A 48 -14.65 7.24 0.05
CA ILE A 48 -13.88 7.71 -1.10
C ILE A 48 -12.42 7.27 -0.88
N GLY A 49 -11.92 6.44 -1.78
CA GLY A 49 -10.53 6.00 -1.74
C GLY A 49 -9.64 6.87 -2.60
N HIS A 50 -8.51 7.25 -2.03
CA HIS A 50 -7.44 7.98 -2.68
C HIS A 50 -6.27 7.04 -2.90
N TYR A 51 -6.01 6.76 -4.16
CA TYR A 51 -4.99 5.83 -4.61
C TYR A 51 -3.92 6.56 -5.38
N PHE A 52 -2.70 6.03 -5.32
CA PHE A 52 -1.65 6.52 -6.19
C PHE A 52 -2.02 6.27 -7.65
N ILE A 53 -2.46 5.05 -7.97
CA ILE A 53 -3.02 4.65 -9.27
C ILE A 53 -4.24 3.78 -9.02
N THR A 54 -5.27 3.90 -9.86
CA THR A 54 -6.42 2.96 -9.84
C THR A 54 -6.42 2.07 -11.07
N THR A 55 -6.79 0.80 -10.90
CA THR A 55 -7.07 -0.11 -12.01
C THR A 55 -8.51 -0.01 -12.51
N THR A 56 -8.80 -0.63 -13.65
CA THR A 56 -10.16 -0.84 -14.18
C THR A 56 -11.10 -1.57 -13.20
N LYS A 57 -10.60 -2.18 -12.13
CA LYS A 57 -11.41 -2.81 -11.06
C LYS A 57 -11.93 -1.81 -10.03
N ALA A 58 -11.37 -0.60 -9.97
CA ALA A 58 -11.77 0.46 -9.05
C ALA A 58 -12.96 1.25 -9.64
N ILE A 59 -14.12 0.62 -9.67
CA ILE A 59 -15.33 1.15 -10.31
C ILE A 59 -16.19 1.86 -9.26
N ASP A 60 -16.51 3.13 -9.52
CA ASP A 60 -17.43 3.91 -8.69
C ASP A 60 -18.79 3.24 -8.53
N GLY A 61 -19.36 3.37 -7.35
CA GLY A 61 -20.68 2.87 -6.99
C GLY A 61 -21.44 3.85 -6.10
N PRO A 62 -22.68 3.50 -5.72
CA PRO A 62 -23.53 4.38 -4.89
C PRO A 62 -22.90 4.74 -3.54
N THR A 63 -22.06 3.86 -2.99
CA THR A 63 -21.45 3.99 -1.66
C THR A 63 -19.92 3.97 -1.67
N SER A 64 -19.28 3.87 -2.84
CA SER A 64 -17.83 3.85 -2.97
C SER A 64 -17.37 4.70 -4.15
N GLY A 65 -16.45 5.64 -3.92
CA GLY A 65 -15.75 6.39 -4.97
C GLY A 65 -14.26 6.08 -4.99
N PHE A 66 -13.61 6.18 -6.15
CA PHE A 66 -12.19 5.88 -6.33
C PHE A 66 -11.49 7.02 -7.08
N ILE A 67 -10.37 7.51 -6.55
CA ILE A 67 -9.57 8.58 -7.16
C ILE A 67 -8.13 8.10 -7.33
N GLY A 68 -7.64 8.03 -8.56
CA GLY A 68 -6.23 7.80 -8.88
C GLY A 68 -5.51 9.12 -9.11
N HIS A 69 -4.60 9.49 -8.21
CA HIS A 69 -3.92 10.80 -8.24
C HIS A 69 -2.85 10.92 -9.31
N LEU A 70 -2.17 9.82 -9.66
CA LEU A 70 -1.21 9.82 -10.77
C LEU A 70 -1.87 9.39 -12.07
N LEU A 71 -2.56 8.24 -12.05
CA LEU A 71 -3.25 7.66 -13.20
C LEU A 71 -4.53 6.97 -12.72
N SER A 72 -5.56 6.99 -13.56
CA SER A 72 -6.84 6.33 -13.27
C SER A 72 -7.21 5.30 -14.34
N ASN A 73 -7.99 4.27 -13.96
CA ASN A 73 -8.49 3.22 -14.86
C ASN A 73 -7.41 2.47 -15.67
N GLN A 74 -6.28 2.14 -15.04
CA GLN A 74 -5.19 1.43 -15.70
C GLN A 74 -5.36 -0.09 -15.67
N GLU A 75 -4.61 -0.80 -16.50
CA GLU A 75 -4.55 -2.27 -16.52
C GLU A 75 -3.10 -2.74 -16.45
N PHE A 76 -2.86 -3.80 -15.69
CA PHE A 76 -1.54 -4.40 -15.57
C PHE A 76 -1.09 -5.01 -16.90
N GLY A 77 0.19 -4.87 -17.21
CA GLY A 77 0.83 -5.43 -18.40
C GLY A 77 0.72 -4.56 -19.65
N LEU A 78 0.17 -3.33 -19.53
CA LEU A 78 0.02 -2.40 -20.67
C LEU A 78 1.17 -1.39 -20.80
N GLY A 79 2.31 -1.62 -20.16
CA GLY A 79 3.49 -0.77 -20.32
C GLY A 79 3.41 0.51 -19.49
N VAL A 80 2.83 0.41 -18.30
CA VAL A 80 2.83 1.47 -17.29
C VAL A 80 3.77 1.03 -16.17
N PRO A 81 5.09 1.29 -16.25
CA PRO A 81 6.08 0.78 -15.30
C PRO A 81 5.68 0.95 -13.84
N ILE A 82 5.15 2.11 -13.47
CA ILE A 82 4.80 2.39 -12.08
C ILE A 82 3.67 1.51 -11.53
N LEU A 83 2.82 0.97 -12.40
CA LEU A 83 1.82 -0.05 -12.08
C LEU A 83 2.40 -1.46 -12.27
N ASP A 84 3.01 -1.75 -13.42
CA ASP A 84 3.53 -3.06 -13.82
C ASP A 84 4.69 -3.57 -12.94
N ARG A 85 5.30 -2.66 -12.16
CA ARG A 85 6.39 -2.93 -11.22
C ARG A 85 6.07 -2.43 -9.82
N SER A 86 4.78 -2.27 -9.50
CA SER A 86 4.27 -1.75 -8.21
C SER A 86 4.91 -2.38 -6.97
N LEU A 87 5.25 -3.67 -7.04
CA LEU A 87 5.86 -4.40 -5.93
C LEU A 87 7.17 -3.76 -5.42
N PHE A 88 7.92 -3.05 -6.27
CA PHE A 88 9.06 -2.27 -5.78
C PHE A 88 8.64 -1.12 -4.86
N ILE A 89 7.54 -0.42 -5.16
CA ILE A 89 7.02 0.63 -4.29
C ILE A 89 6.44 0.02 -3.01
N GLU A 90 5.66 -1.06 -3.13
CA GLU A 90 5.04 -1.74 -1.99
C GLU A 90 6.08 -2.25 -0.99
N SER A 91 7.19 -2.80 -1.46
CA SER A 91 8.29 -3.25 -0.60
C SER A 91 8.95 -2.10 0.16
N MET A 92 9.12 -0.93 -0.49
CA MET A 92 9.69 0.25 0.17
C MET A 92 8.75 0.90 1.18
N LEU A 93 7.45 0.67 1.05
CA LEU A 93 6.41 1.19 1.94
C LEU A 93 5.91 0.15 2.96
N THR A 94 6.63 -0.97 3.10
CA THR A 94 6.29 -2.02 4.06
C THR A 94 6.40 -1.52 5.50
N ALA A 95 5.43 -1.87 6.35
CA ALA A 95 5.42 -1.53 7.78
C ALA A 95 6.50 -2.30 8.58
N PRO A 96 6.95 -1.82 9.76
CA PRO A 96 7.98 -2.48 10.59
C PRO A 96 7.55 -3.78 11.27
N HIS A 97 6.27 -4.12 11.18
CA HIS A 97 5.67 -5.33 11.74
C HIS A 97 5.12 -6.19 10.60
N GLY A 98 4.92 -7.49 10.87
CA GLY A 98 4.25 -8.39 9.94
C GLY A 98 2.82 -7.93 9.64
N GLN A 99 2.17 -8.61 8.70
CA GLN A 99 0.79 -8.29 8.33
C GLN A 99 -0.17 -8.50 9.51
N VAL A 100 -1.21 -7.67 9.63
CA VAL A 100 -2.28 -7.91 10.62
C VAL A 100 -3.00 -9.21 10.29
N VAL A 101 -3.05 -10.13 11.27
CA VAL A 101 -3.73 -11.43 11.16
C VAL A 101 -4.95 -11.55 12.08
N ASP A 102 -4.96 -10.82 13.18
CA ASP A 102 -6.07 -10.83 14.11
C ASP A 102 -6.24 -9.52 14.86
N ILE A 103 -7.44 -9.33 15.40
CA ILE A 103 -7.80 -8.22 16.27
C ILE A 103 -8.60 -8.74 17.45
N THR A 104 -8.19 -8.36 18.64
CA THR A 104 -8.87 -8.67 19.90
C THR A 104 -9.17 -7.39 20.67
N GLU A 105 -10.17 -7.46 21.54
CA GLU A 105 -10.49 -6.38 22.46
C GLU A 105 -10.54 -6.94 23.88
N THR A 106 -9.64 -6.45 24.73
CA THR A 106 -9.51 -6.86 26.13
C THR A 106 -9.61 -5.63 27.00
N SER A 107 -10.61 -5.57 27.90
CA SER A 107 -10.80 -4.46 28.84
C SER A 107 -10.84 -3.06 28.20
N GLY A 108 -11.38 -2.96 26.98
CA GLY A 108 -11.47 -1.70 26.23
C GLY A 108 -10.21 -1.33 25.44
N THR A 109 -9.14 -2.11 25.55
CA THR A 109 -7.93 -1.97 24.73
C THR A 109 -8.05 -2.85 23.49
N THR A 110 -7.75 -2.28 22.33
CA THR A 110 -7.67 -3.02 21.06
C THR A 110 -6.24 -3.51 20.86
N GLU A 111 -6.08 -4.81 20.63
CA GLU A 111 -4.78 -5.44 20.37
C GLU A 111 -4.79 -6.08 18.98
N PHE A 112 -3.70 -5.89 18.23
CA PHE A 112 -3.50 -6.49 16.92
C PHE A 112 -2.48 -7.62 17.02
N THR A 113 -2.84 -8.77 16.46
CA THR A 113 -1.88 -9.86 16.24
C THR A 113 -1.30 -9.72 14.85
N PHE A 114 0.02 -9.85 14.75
CA PHE A 114 0.76 -9.73 13.49
C PHE A 114 1.35 -11.07 13.07
N GLY A 115 1.43 -11.28 11.77
CA GLY A 115 2.07 -12.43 11.15
C GLY A 115 3.61 -12.38 11.26
N LYS A 116 4.25 -13.35 10.61
CA LYS A 116 5.71 -13.44 10.56
C LYS A 116 6.30 -12.20 9.88
N LYS A 117 7.51 -11.81 10.30
CA LYS A 117 8.29 -10.78 9.62
C LYS A 117 9.07 -11.34 8.42
N THR A 118 9.04 -10.63 7.30
CA THR A 118 9.98 -10.82 6.17
C THR A 118 11.38 -10.30 6.51
N VAL A 119 12.36 -10.57 5.64
CA VAL A 119 13.71 -10.03 5.78
C VAL A 119 13.70 -8.49 5.82
N ALA A 120 12.87 -7.84 4.98
CA ALA A 120 12.72 -6.39 4.96
C ALA A 120 12.28 -5.85 6.33
N GLN A 121 11.35 -6.53 7.00
CA GLN A 121 10.83 -6.15 8.33
C GLN A 121 11.81 -6.47 9.47
N ILE A 122 12.60 -7.54 9.34
CA ILE A 122 13.68 -7.84 10.30
C ILE A 122 14.76 -6.76 10.20
N LYS A 123 15.09 -6.32 8.99
CA LYS A 123 16.10 -5.30 8.70
C LYS A 123 15.50 -3.92 8.49
N TYR A 124 14.37 -3.64 9.15
CA TYR A 124 13.59 -2.42 8.93
C TYR A 124 14.42 -1.15 9.14
N PHE A 125 15.43 -1.15 10.02
CA PHE A 125 16.31 0.00 10.21
C PHE A 125 16.99 0.45 8.91
N LYS A 126 17.39 -0.47 8.03
CA LYS A 126 17.96 -0.13 6.70
C LYS A 126 16.90 0.49 5.79
N LEU A 127 15.70 -0.08 5.80
CA LEU A 127 14.58 0.45 5.01
C LEU A 127 14.18 1.84 5.50
N PHE A 128 14.17 2.04 6.82
CA PHE A 128 13.89 3.31 7.46
C PHE A 128 14.89 4.39 7.06
N GLU A 129 16.19 4.09 7.02
CA GLU A 129 17.21 5.04 6.51
C GLU A 129 16.93 5.47 5.05
N ILE A 130 16.50 4.54 4.20
CA ILE A 130 16.10 4.85 2.81
C ILE A 130 14.86 5.75 2.78
N ILE A 131 13.85 5.44 3.58
CA ILE A 131 12.61 6.23 3.69
C ILE A 131 12.90 7.65 4.20
N GLU A 132 13.78 7.81 5.19
CA GLU A 132 14.19 9.12 5.70
C GLU A 132 14.93 9.95 4.64
N GLY A 133 15.80 9.31 3.86
CA GLY A 133 16.47 9.93 2.71
C GLY A 133 15.47 10.37 1.63
N ALA A 134 14.51 9.52 1.28
CA ALA A 134 13.45 9.82 0.32
C ALA A 134 12.53 10.95 0.81
N THR A 135 12.18 10.96 2.09
CA THR A 135 11.37 12.02 2.72
C THR A 135 12.11 13.36 2.70
N THR A 136 13.40 13.35 3.02
CA THR A 136 14.26 14.54 2.94
C THR A 136 14.31 15.09 1.51
N TYR A 137 14.45 14.22 0.51
CA TYR A 137 14.39 14.62 -0.90
C TYR A 137 13.03 15.22 -1.26
N ALA A 138 11.91 14.58 -0.86
CA ALA A 138 10.56 15.08 -1.13
C ALA A 138 10.32 16.47 -0.52
N ILE A 139 10.75 16.70 0.72
CA ILE A 139 10.67 18.02 1.38
C ILE A 139 11.45 19.08 0.58
N ARG A 140 12.67 18.77 0.16
CA ARG A 140 13.49 19.70 -0.64
C ARG A 140 12.87 19.98 -2.01
N ALA A 141 12.34 18.95 -2.68
CA ALA A 141 11.64 19.10 -3.95
C ALA A 141 10.41 20.03 -3.81
N LEU A 142 9.63 19.88 -2.75
CA LEU A 142 8.50 20.76 -2.45
C LEU A 142 8.93 22.21 -2.20
N GLN A 143 9.98 22.42 -1.40
CA GLN A 143 10.53 23.76 -1.14
C GLN A 143 11.04 24.46 -2.41
N ASN A 144 11.68 23.69 -3.29
CA ASN A 144 12.18 24.17 -4.57
C ASN A 144 11.10 24.24 -5.67
N LYS A 145 9.86 23.87 -5.34
CA LYS A 145 8.73 23.78 -6.29
C LYS A 145 9.07 22.91 -7.51
N THR A 146 9.86 21.86 -7.30
CA THR A 146 10.14 20.87 -8.33
C THR A 146 8.85 20.13 -8.68
N THR A 147 8.49 20.13 -9.96
CA THR A 147 7.31 19.43 -10.47
C THR A 147 7.71 18.36 -11.46
N MET A 148 6.95 17.25 -11.50
CA MET A 148 6.99 16.26 -12.57
C MET A 148 5.57 16.01 -13.03
N THR A 149 5.39 15.88 -14.34
CA THR A 149 4.17 15.34 -14.92
C THR A 149 4.05 13.83 -14.62
N PRO A 150 2.84 13.25 -14.67
CA PRO A 150 2.67 11.81 -14.51
C PRO A 150 3.52 10.98 -15.47
N ASP A 151 3.65 11.41 -16.73
CA ASP A 151 4.46 10.72 -17.75
C ASP A 151 5.96 10.77 -17.43
N GLU A 152 6.46 11.93 -16.99
CA GLU A 152 7.85 12.07 -16.54
C GLU A 152 8.13 11.18 -15.33
N LEU A 153 7.22 11.13 -14.36
CA LEU A 153 7.38 10.28 -13.19
C LEU A 153 7.38 8.79 -13.55
N ASN A 154 6.43 8.36 -14.40
CA ASN A 154 6.35 6.99 -14.88
C ASN A 154 7.60 6.59 -15.69
N SER A 155 8.09 7.47 -16.57
CA SER A 155 9.32 7.25 -17.35
C SER A 155 10.57 7.21 -16.44
N TYR A 156 10.67 8.15 -15.49
CA TYR A 156 11.76 8.22 -14.53
C TYR A 156 11.81 6.96 -13.69
N TYR A 157 10.68 6.55 -13.11
CA TYR A 157 10.54 5.32 -12.34
C TYR A 157 10.92 4.09 -13.18
N GLY A 158 10.39 3.99 -14.40
CA GLY A 158 10.68 2.88 -15.32
C GLY A 158 12.16 2.66 -15.58
N LYS A 159 12.99 3.73 -15.59
CA LYS A 159 14.44 3.59 -15.71
C LYS A 159 15.05 2.84 -14.53
N PHE A 160 14.60 3.09 -13.28
CA PHE A 160 15.14 2.45 -12.08
C PHE A 160 14.72 0.99 -11.93
N VAL A 161 13.54 0.64 -12.45
CA VAL A 161 12.99 -0.72 -12.38
C VAL A 161 13.09 -1.48 -13.70
N SER A 162 14.02 -1.07 -14.57
CA SER A 162 14.28 -1.74 -15.85
C SER A 162 15.35 -2.84 -15.76
N THR A 163 16.20 -2.81 -14.74
CA THR A 163 17.30 -3.76 -14.57
C THR A 163 17.65 -3.98 -13.10
N PRO A 164 18.02 -5.21 -12.69
CA PRO A 164 18.36 -5.50 -11.29
C PRO A 164 19.68 -4.87 -10.85
N TYR A 165 20.55 -4.47 -11.79
CA TYR A 165 21.88 -3.94 -11.51
C TYR A 165 21.87 -2.50 -10.97
N ILE A 166 20.75 -1.79 -11.08
CA ILE A 166 20.58 -0.44 -10.51
C ILE A 166 20.57 -0.47 -8.99
N PHE A 167 20.13 -1.59 -8.40
CA PHE A 167 20.08 -1.74 -6.94
C PHE A 167 21.35 -2.40 -6.40
N PRO A 168 22.01 -1.78 -5.40
CA PRO A 168 23.12 -2.40 -4.68
C PRO A 168 22.72 -3.77 -4.13
N GLN A 169 23.61 -4.76 -4.19
CA GLN A 169 23.32 -6.12 -3.74
C GLN A 169 22.82 -6.16 -2.28
N SER A 170 23.38 -5.32 -1.42
CA SER A 170 23.00 -5.19 0.00
C SER A 170 21.58 -4.65 0.23
N ALA A 171 20.98 -4.00 -0.76
CA ALA A 171 19.62 -3.47 -0.70
C ALA A 171 18.57 -4.43 -1.28
N ARG A 172 18.99 -5.43 -2.09
CA ARG A 172 18.04 -6.31 -2.78
C ARG A 172 17.17 -7.16 -1.85
N GLU A 173 17.69 -7.50 -0.68
CA GLU A 173 16.95 -8.21 0.37
C GLU A 173 15.81 -7.38 0.99
N LEU A 174 15.84 -6.05 0.82
CA LEU A 174 14.82 -5.13 1.34
C LEU A 174 13.57 -5.11 0.45
N PHE A 175 13.63 -5.68 -0.76
CA PHE A 175 12.48 -5.77 -1.65
C PHE A 175 11.55 -6.95 -1.34
N GLU A 176 11.86 -7.77 -0.33
CA GLU A 176 11.05 -8.93 0.06
C GLU A 176 9.72 -8.53 0.71
N ILE A 177 8.61 -8.99 0.14
CA ILE A 177 7.23 -8.70 0.57
C ILE A 177 6.52 -10.00 0.95
N ASP A 178 5.66 -9.94 1.98
CA ASP A 178 4.71 -11.00 2.29
C ASP A 178 3.38 -10.72 1.58
N ASP A 179 3.06 -11.55 0.59
CA ASP A 179 1.80 -11.55 -0.16
C ASP A 179 0.97 -12.82 0.13
N SER A 180 1.00 -13.28 1.39
CA SER A 180 0.22 -14.42 1.85
C SER A 180 -1.30 -14.19 1.75
N ILE A 181 -1.80 -12.95 1.77
CA ILE A 181 -3.24 -12.65 1.53
C ILE A 181 -3.66 -13.12 0.14
N SER A 182 -2.83 -12.89 -0.87
CA SER A 182 -3.11 -13.28 -2.25
C SER A 182 -2.77 -14.75 -2.53
N GLY A 183 -2.20 -15.46 -1.55
CA GLY A 183 -1.80 -16.86 -1.64
C GLY A 183 -0.43 -17.09 -2.27
N LEU A 184 0.34 -16.03 -2.53
CA LEU A 184 1.64 -16.11 -3.20
C LEU A 184 2.83 -16.26 -2.21
N GLY A 185 2.58 -16.08 -0.92
CA GLY A 185 3.61 -16.19 0.11
C GLY A 185 4.62 -15.06 -0.01
N THR A 186 5.91 -15.35 0.15
CA THR A 186 6.95 -14.32 0.10
C THR A 186 7.44 -14.10 -1.33
N LEU A 187 7.39 -12.86 -1.80
CA LEU A 187 7.79 -12.43 -3.13
C LEU A 187 8.98 -11.47 -3.07
N ASN A 188 9.83 -11.49 -4.10
CA ASN A 188 10.84 -10.46 -4.31
C ASN A 188 10.77 -9.95 -5.76
N PRO A 189 10.47 -8.67 -6.00
CA PRO A 189 10.32 -8.14 -7.34
C PRO A 189 11.61 -8.16 -8.18
N ILE A 190 12.78 -8.31 -7.55
CA ILE A 190 14.05 -8.52 -8.26
C ILE A 190 14.03 -9.83 -9.06
N ASP A 191 13.31 -10.86 -8.60
CA ASP A 191 13.27 -12.15 -9.30
C ASP A 191 12.48 -12.11 -10.61
N PHE A 192 11.61 -11.11 -10.80
CA PHE A 192 10.87 -10.91 -12.05
C PHE A 192 11.72 -10.32 -13.18
N PHE A 193 12.97 -9.91 -12.92
CA PHE A 193 13.92 -9.56 -13.98
C PHE A 193 14.52 -10.76 -14.71
N LYS A 194 14.35 -11.98 -14.18
CA LYS A 194 14.96 -13.21 -14.73
C LYS A 194 14.06 -13.90 -15.78
N ALA A 195 13.00 -13.25 -16.24
CA ALA A 195 12.08 -13.75 -17.27
C ALA A 195 12.41 -13.12 -18.63
#